data_AF-A0AAW5N086-F1
#
_entry.id   AF-A0AAW5N086-F1
#
_cell.length_a   1.000
_cell.length_b   1.000
_cell.length_c   1.000
_cell.angle_alpha   90.00
_cell.angle_beta   90.00
_cell.angle_gamma   90.00
#
_symmetry.space_group_name_H-M   'P 1'
#
loop_
_entity.id
_entity.type
_entity.pdbx_description
1 polymer ?
#
loop_
_entity_poly.entity_id
_entity_poly.type
_entity_poly.pdbx_seq_one_letter_code
_entity_poly.pdbx_strand_id
1 'polypeptide(L)'
;MKKTIIYIGFLLAFAGTAQAQEGVKGRITVNDVSLSVAGDSLRVQMDMDFSALHLPANRSVSLLPSLRMDTAIVRLPGVDVMGRRQYIQWQRNTGRSAMTQVIRRYNGTTQHLHYQTAVPITERPGLVRLYLDEDSCGCLREVLADRNRLLAEQDFTPAVFTPHFVYVSPQAETRKTRHEKGAAYVDFPVNKTDIRPDYRGNRSELAKIENTINRIKGDADVSINHITIKGYASPEGSYANNSRLAEARTRSLVDYLKKEYPLDASLFRLDYEPEDWEGLRAYIAKGSLPEKDALLSLIDSGLEADAKERRLRTEYPEAYRTLLRDCFPALRHSDYVVAYTVRGFDVEEARMLIWKEPQKLSLQEMYAVAQTYGTGSKEYNEVFETAVRLFPDDEAANLNAANSAMQRNELDRAENYLKRAGDSGEALIARGILAYMKNDLEKAESYFRQAQQRGVKEADSNLDSLLRVKANKY
;
A
#
# COMPACT_ATOMS: atom_id res chain seq x y z
N MET A 1 8.76 -41.95 -41.52
CA MET A 1 9.68 -41.42 -40.49
C MET A 1 9.14 -40.06 -40.05
N LYS A 2 8.69 -39.96 -38.79
CA LYS A 2 7.95 -38.80 -38.28
C LYS A 2 8.87 -37.62 -38.01
N LYS A 3 8.36 -36.47 -38.46
CA LYS A 3 8.84 -35.09 -38.38
C LYS A 3 9.21 -34.66 -36.96
N THR A 4 10.22 -33.79 -36.85
CA THR A 4 10.15 -32.63 -35.95
C THR A 4 10.92 -31.46 -36.55
N ILE A 5 10.17 -30.43 -36.94
CA ILE A 5 10.63 -29.08 -37.28
C ILE A 5 10.57 -28.29 -35.97
N ILE A 6 11.63 -27.56 -35.61
CA ILE A 6 11.57 -26.54 -34.56
C ILE A 6 11.90 -25.20 -35.21
N TYR A 7 10.91 -24.31 -35.17
CA TYR A 7 10.99 -22.92 -35.59
C TYR A 7 11.60 -22.05 -34.49
N ILE A 8 12.43 -21.14 -34.96
CA ILE A 8 13.04 -19.93 -34.40
C ILE A 8 12.12 -19.16 -33.45
N GLY A 9 12.69 -18.70 -32.32
CA GLY A 9 12.17 -17.61 -31.49
C GLY A 9 13.25 -16.54 -31.33
N PHE A 10 13.02 -15.40 -31.98
CA PHE A 10 13.88 -14.22 -32.05
C PHE A 10 14.18 -13.65 -30.66
N LEU A 11 15.48 -13.56 -30.30
CA LEU A 11 15.98 -12.84 -29.14
C LEU A 11 16.41 -11.45 -29.60
N LEU A 12 15.57 -10.44 -29.32
CA LEU A 12 15.95 -9.03 -29.42
C LEU A 12 16.82 -8.69 -28.21
N ALA A 13 18.12 -8.96 -28.35
CA ALA A 13 19.13 -8.30 -27.53
C ALA A 13 19.15 -6.83 -27.93
N PHE A 14 18.95 -5.93 -26.96
CA PHE A 14 19.19 -4.50 -27.15
C PHE A 14 20.72 -4.30 -27.25
N ALA A 15 21.28 -4.61 -28.41
CA ALA A 15 22.61 -4.17 -28.78
C ALA A 15 22.51 -2.67 -29.07
N GLY A 16 23.07 -1.85 -28.19
CA GLY A 16 23.29 -0.44 -28.51
C GLY A 16 24.15 -0.37 -29.77
N THR A 17 23.60 0.17 -30.86
CA THR A 17 24.34 0.39 -32.09
C THR A 17 25.26 1.58 -31.88
N ALA A 18 26.52 1.30 -31.52
CA ALA A 18 27.57 2.30 -31.53
C ALA A 18 28.00 2.55 -32.98
N GLN A 19 28.07 3.83 -33.36
CA GLN A 19 28.58 4.25 -34.67
C GLN A 19 30.05 3.84 -34.83
N ALA A 20 30.41 3.43 -36.05
CA ALA A 20 31.79 3.17 -36.45
C ALA A 20 32.64 4.43 -36.19
N GLN A 21 33.73 4.28 -35.43
CA GLN A 21 34.66 5.37 -35.13
C GLN A 21 36.11 4.98 -35.42
N GLU A 22 36.86 5.96 -35.90
CA GLU A 22 38.09 5.84 -36.69
C GLU A 22 39.38 5.85 -35.83
N GLY A 23 40.40 5.11 -36.29
CA GLY A 23 41.69 4.89 -35.60
C GLY A 23 42.89 5.16 -36.52
N VAL A 24 44.04 5.53 -35.93
CA VAL A 24 45.16 6.38 -36.39
C VAL A 24 45.21 6.62 -37.91
N LYS A 25 44.58 7.75 -38.31
CA LYS A 25 44.25 8.24 -39.67
C LYS A 25 43.06 7.59 -40.38
N GLY A 26 42.07 7.06 -39.64
CA GLY A 26 40.82 6.55 -40.20
C GLY A 26 40.93 5.24 -40.98
N ARG A 27 41.91 4.39 -40.63
CA ARG A 27 42.25 3.19 -41.43
C ARG A 27 42.04 1.87 -40.73
N ILE A 28 41.80 1.91 -39.41
CA ILE A 28 41.35 0.76 -38.62
C ILE A 28 40.01 1.16 -38.00
N THR A 29 38.95 0.46 -38.38
CA THR A 29 37.61 0.67 -37.82
C THR A 29 37.26 -0.48 -36.90
N VAL A 30 36.58 -0.18 -35.80
CA VAL A 30 36.08 -1.18 -34.87
C VAL A 30 34.56 -1.13 -34.88
N ASN A 31 33.95 -2.28 -35.13
CA ASN A 31 32.51 -2.47 -35.25
C ASN A 31 32.04 -3.53 -34.24
N ASP A 32 30.71 -3.65 -34.09
CA ASP A 32 30.07 -4.72 -33.33
C ASP A 32 30.63 -4.90 -31.90
N VAL A 33 30.92 -3.77 -31.25
CA VAL A 33 31.45 -3.75 -29.88
C VAL A 33 30.35 -4.15 -28.90
N SER A 34 30.61 -5.17 -28.09
CA SER A 34 29.73 -5.57 -27.01
C SER A 34 30.48 -5.87 -25.72
N LEU A 35 29.87 -5.44 -24.61
CA LEU A 35 30.29 -5.73 -23.25
C LEU A 35 29.15 -6.50 -22.57
N SER A 36 29.43 -7.65 -21.99
CA SER A 36 28.41 -8.44 -21.28
C SER A 36 28.98 -9.13 -20.06
N VAL A 37 28.19 -9.22 -18.98
CA VAL A 37 28.52 -10.00 -17.79
C VAL A 37 27.86 -11.36 -17.90
N ALA A 38 28.65 -12.43 -17.83
CA ALA A 38 28.18 -13.80 -17.86
C ALA A 38 28.85 -14.60 -16.73
N GLY A 39 28.10 -14.89 -15.66
CA GLY A 39 28.63 -15.56 -14.48
C GLY A 39 29.65 -14.69 -13.76
N ASP A 40 30.86 -15.22 -13.61
CA ASP A 40 32.01 -14.59 -12.95
C ASP A 40 32.95 -13.87 -13.93
N SER A 41 32.48 -13.58 -15.15
CA SER A 41 33.33 -13.03 -16.20
C SER A 41 32.65 -11.88 -16.97
N LEU A 42 33.42 -10.83 -17.23
CA LEU A 42 33.08 -9.75 -18.15
C LEU A 42 33.64 -10.09 -19.53
N ARG A 43 32.74 -10.29 -20.51
CA ARG A 43 33.08 -10.61 -21.89
C ARG A 43 33.15 -9.34 -22.72
N VAL A 44 34.16 -9.28 -23.57
CA VAL A 44 34.37 -8.22 -24.55
C VAL A 44 34.42 -8.86 -25.91
N GLN A 45 33.58 -8.37 -26.83
CA GLN A 45 33.61 -8.74 -28.23
C GLN A 45 33.66 -7.49 -29.09
N MET A 46 34.42 -7.53 -30.17
CA MET A 46 34.46 -6.47 -31.18
C MET A 46 35.07 -7.00 -32.48
N ASP A 47 34.67 -6.41 -33.61
CA ASP A 47 35.22 -6.71 -34.92
C ASP A 47 36.16 -5.59 -35.36
N MET A 48 37.43 -5.92 -35.56
CA MET A 48 38.44 -4.99 -36.03
C MET A 48 38.65 -5.15 -37.53
N ASP A 49 38.45 -4.09 -38.30
CA ASP A 49 38.67 -4.06 -39.75
C ASP A 49 39.97 -3.32 -40.10
N PHE A 50 40.85 -4.01 -40.82
CA PHE A 50 42.14 -3.53 -41.28
C PHE A 50 42.19 -3.30 -42.80
N SER A 51 41.06 -3.37 -43.50
CA SER A 51 40.99 -3.32 -44.96
C SER A 51 41.58 -2.03 -45.53
N ALA A 52 41.35 -0.90 -44.87
CA ALA A 52 41.89 0.42 -45.24
C ALA A 52 43.34 0.65 -44.74
N LEU A 53 43.90 -0.24 -43.92
CA LEU A 53 45.25 -0.10 -43.37
C LEU A 53 46.29 -0.38 -44.46
N HIS A 54 47.22 0.55 -44.69
CA HIS A 54 48.43 0.28 -45.46
C HIS A 54 49.63 0.30 -44.53
N LEU A 55 50.32 -0.83 -44.39
CA LEU A 55 51.44 -0.99 -43.46
C LEU A 55 52.73 -1.35 -44.21
N PRO A 56 53.81 -0.54 -44.13
CA PRO A 56 55.09 -0.89 -44.73
C PRO A 56 55.65 -2.22 -44.21
N ALA A 57 56.45 -2.91 -45.03
CA ALA A 57 56.91 -4.26 -44.72
C ALA A 57 57.71 -4.36 -43.40
N ASN A 58 58.39 -3.30 -42.98
CA ASN A 58 59.25 -3.21 -41.80
C ASN A 58 58.59 -2.48 -40.60
N ARG A 59 57.26 -2.33 -40.59
CA ARG A 59 56.51 -1.65 -39.53
C ARG A 59 55.50 -2.59 -38.88
N SER A 60 55.09 -2.23 -37.68
CA SER A 60 53.99 -2.85 -36.94
C SER A 60 53.11 -1.77 -36.31
N VAL A 61 51.87 -2.14 -36.02
CA VAL A 61 50.93 -1.38 -35.20
C VAL A 61 50.42 -2.33 -34.11
N SER A 62 50.44 -1.88 -32.86
CA SER A 62 49.90 -2.61 -31.72
C SER A 62 48.61 -1.95 -31.27
N LEU A 63 47.55 -2.74 -31.18
CA LEU A 63 46.25 -2.35 -30.65
C LEU A 63 46.16 -2.88 -29.23
N LEU A 64 45.97 -1.99 -28.27
CA LEU A 64 46.03 -2.26 -26.83
C LEU A 64 44.66 -1.94 -26.21
N PRO A 65 43.71 -2.87 -26.26
CA PRO A 65 42.41 -2.66 -25.63
C PRO A 65 42.52 -2.71 -24.10
N SER A 66 41.77 -1.86 -23.42
CA SER A 66 41.71 -1.83 -21.96
C SER A 66 40.32 -1.51 -21.44
N LEU A 67 39.95 -2.10 -20.31
CA LEU A 67 38.73 -1.77 -19.59
C LEU A 67 39.06 -0.83 -18.44
N ARG A 68 38.33 0.27 -18.34
CA ARG A 68 38.35 1.14 -17.17
C ARG A 68 37.04 0.94 -16.40
N MET A 69 37.19 0.47 -15.17
CA MET A 69 36.15 0.31 -14.17
C MET A 69 36.42 1.31 -13.03
N ASP A 70 35.48 1.49 -12.11
CA ASP A 70 35.61 2.44 -10.99
C ASP A 70 36.84 2.17 -10.11
N THR A 71 37.21 0.89 -9.96
CA THR A 71 38.27 0.45 -9.05
C THR A 71 39.55 -0.01 -9.74
N ALA A 72 39.54 -0.19 -11.06
CA ALA A 72 40.68 -0.78 -11.77
C ALA A 72 40.73 -0.44 -13.27
N ILE A 73 41.94 -0.48 -13.81
CA ILE A 73 42.18 -0.53 -15.26
C ILE A 73 42.72 -1.93 -15.59
N VAL A 74 41.98 -2.68 -16.41
CA VAL A 74 42.37 -4.03 -16.84
C VAL A 74 42.85 -3.95 -18.29
N ARG A 75 44.12 -4.32 -18.51
CA ARG A 75 44.66 -4.47 -19.86
C ARG A 75 44.19 -5.78 -20.46
N LEU A 76 43.60 -5.71 -21.64
CA LEU A 76 43.15 -6.88 -22.37
C LEU A 76 44.27 -7.40 -23.31
N PRO A 77 44.18 -8.66 -23.78
CA PRO A 77 45.11 -9.17 -24.78
C PRO A 77 45.23 -8.23 -25.99
N GLY A 78 46.44 -7.83 -26.34
CA GLY A 78 46.70 -6.90 -27.45
C GLY A 78 46.55 -7.57 -28.82
N VAL A 79 46.47 -6.76 -29.87
CA VAL A 79 46.53 -7.21 -31.27
C VAL A 79 47.67 -6.51 -32.00
N ASP A 80 48.69 -7.27 -32.39
CA ASP A 80 49.81 -6.76 -33.19
C ASP A 80 49.58 -7.03 -34.67
N VAL A 81 49.50 -5.96 -35.45
CA VAL A 81 49.39 -5.99 -36.91
C VAL A 81 50.76 -5.71 -37.50
N MET A 82 51.35 -6.69 -38.20
CA MET A 82 52.73 -6.61 -38.69
C MET A 82 52.82 -6.62 -40.21
N GLY A 83 53.71 -5.78 -40.76
CA GLY A 83 54.13 -5.84 -42.15
C GLY A 83 54.97 -7.10 -42.44
N ARG A 84 55.14 -7.44 -43.72
CA ARG A 84 55.77 -8.72 -44.14
C ARG A 84 57.13 -9.02 -43.49
N ARG A 85 58.08 -8.08 -43.51
CA ARG A 85 59.43 -8.29 -42.94
C ARG A 85 59.39 -8.38 -41.42
N GLN A 86 58.59 -7.53 -40.78
CA GLN A 86 58.41 -7.54 -39.33
C GLN A 86 57.79 -8.85 -38.84
N TYR A 87 56.79 -9.35 -39.56
CA TYR A 87 56.17 -10.65 -39.27
C TYR A 87 57.16 -11.81 -39.43
N ILE A 88 57.97 -11.82 -40.49
CA ILE A 88 59.02 -12.84 -40.68
C ILE A 88 60.07 -12.77 -39.56
N GLN A 89 60.45 -11.57 -39.13
CA GLN A 89 61.37 -11.39 -38.01
C GLN A 89 60.77 -11.90 -36.70
N TRP A 90 59.51 -11.59 -36.42
CA TRP A 90 58.78 -12.10 -35.27
C TRP A 90 58.70 -13.63 -35.26
N GLN A 91 58.44 -14.26 -36.41
CA GLN A 91 58.44 -15.72 -36.56
C GLN A 91 59.81 -16.35 -36.28
N ARG A 92 60.90 -15.62 -36.51
CA ARG A 92 62.29 -16.10 -36.32
C ARG A 92 62.82 -15.87 -34.90
N ASN A 93 62.44 -14.77 -34.26
CA ASN A 93 63.08 -14.27 -33.04
C ASN A 93 62.28 -14.49 -31.75
N THR A 94 61.03 -14.96 -31.83
CA THR A 94 60.16 -15.02 -30.65
C THR A 94 59.47 -16.38 -30.52
N GLY A 95 59.58 -16.98 -29.34
CA GLY A 95 58.57 -17.91 -28.84
C GLY A 95 57.25 -17.15 -28.66
N ARG A 96 56.14 -17.77 -29.05
CA ARG A 96 54.79 -17.17 -29.04
C ARG A 96 54.46 -16.60 -27.63
N SER A 97 54.38 -15.28 -27.47
CA SER A 97 53.79 -14.69 -26.26
C SER A 97 52.30 -15.01 -26.22
N ALA A 98 51.79 -15.52 -25.10
CA ALA A 98 50.41 -16.02 -24.99
C ALA A 98 49.35 -14.90 -24.94
N MET A 99 49.74 -13.65 -24.67
CA MET A 99 48.81 -12.55 -24.38
C MET A 99 48.55 -11.59 -25.56
N THR A 100 49.17 -11.80 -26.72
CA THR A 100 49.01 -10.89 -27.86
C THR A 100 48.67 -11.69 -29.11
N GLN A 101 47.57 -11.35 -29.76
CA GLN A 101 47.23 -11.90 -31.06
C GLN A 101 48.06 -11.19 -32.13
N VAL A 102 48.80 -11.95 -32.94
CA VAL A 102 49.65 -11.38 -33.99
C VAL A 102 49.08 -11.72 -35.37
N ILE A 103 48.78 -10.69 -36.16
CA ILE A 103 48.30 -10.84 -37.54
C ILE A 103 49.26 -10.20 -38.53
N ARG A 104 49.42 -10.83 -39.70
CA ARG A 104 50.18 -10.24 -40.81
C ARG A 104 49.25 -9.40 -41.69
N ARG A 105 49.66 -8.16 -41.99
CA ARG A 105 48.97 -7.29 -42.95
C ARG A 105 49.35 -7.64 -44.39
N TYR A 106 48.34 -7.77 -45.24
CA TYR A 106 48.40 -7.93 -46.69
C TYR A 106 47.79 -6.69 -47.36
N ASN A 107 48.61 -5.65 -47.59
CA ASN A 107 48.12 -4.38 -48.14
C ASN A 107 47.28 -4.59 -49.42
N GLY A 108 46.13 -3.91 -49.50
CA GLY A 108 45.21 -3.99 -50.64
C GLY A 108 44.18 -5.12 -50.56
N THR A 109 44.20 -5.95 -49.51
CA THR A 109 43.15 -6.97 -49.26
C THR A 109 42.24 -6.57 -48.11
N THR A 110 41.00 -7.09 -48.13
CA THR A 110 40.12 -7.07 -46.96
C THR A 110 40.67 -7.96 -45.87
N GLN A 111 40.65 -7.48 -44.62
CA GLN A 111 41.10 -8.24 -43.45
C GLN A 111 40.34 -7.79 -42.21
N HIS A 112 39.70 -8.74 -41.54
CA HIS A 112 38.97 -8.52 -40.29
C HIS A 112 39.52 -9.44 -39.20
N LEU A 113 39.39 -9.03 -37.95
CA LEU A 113 39.64 -9.86 -36.78
C LEU A 113 38.43 -9.79 -35.85
N HIS A 114 37.82 -10.94 -35.61
CA HIS A 114 36.85 -11.10 -34.55
C HIS A 114 37.60 -11.23 -33.22
N TYR A 115 37.57 -10.18 -32.43
CA TYR A 115 38.23 -10.13 -31.14
C TYR A 115 37.24 -10.54 -30.05
N GLN A 116 37.61 -11.57 -29.28
CA GLN A 116 36.84 -12.01 -28.13
C GLN A 116 37.77 -12.30 -26.94
N THR A 117 37.43 -11.76 -25.78
CA THR A 117 38.11 -12.07 -24.52
C THR A 117 37.13 -12.06 -23.35
N ALA A 118 37.54 -12.68 -22.24
CA ALA A 118 36.79 -12.70 -21.00
C ALA A 118 37.74 -12.34 -19.85
N VAL A 119 37.30 -11.41 -19.01
CA VAL A 119 38.02 -10.96 -17.82
C VAL A 119 37.28 -11.49 -16.60
N PRO A 120 37.95 -12.24 -15.70
CA PRO A 120 37.33 -12.67 -14.46
C PRO A 120 36.99 -11.45 -13.60
N ILE A 121 35.79 -11.45 -13.01
CA ILE A 121 35.30 -10.44 -12.09
C ILE A 121 34.92 -11.09 -10.76
N THR A 122 35.23 -10.44 -9.65
CA THR A 122 34.84 -10.90 -8.30
C THR A 122 33.45 -10.43 -7.92
N GLU A 123 33.05 -9.25 -8.41
CA GLU A 123 31.75 -8.63 -8.18
C GLU A 123 31.27 -8.00 -9.50
N ARG A 124 29.96 -7.79 -9.63
CA ARG A 124 29.40 -7.14 -10.81
C ARG A 124 29.91 -5.69 -10.86
N PRO A 125 30.57 -5.27 -11.95
CA PRO A 125 31.07 -3.90 -12.03
C PRO A 125 29.90 -2.90 -12.10
N GLY A 126 30.16 -1.65 -11.71
CA GLY A 126 29.25 -0.54 -12.00
C GLY A 126 29.44 -0.10 -13.45
N LEU A 127 30.06 1.07 -13.64
CA LEU A 127 30.35 1.61 -14.97
C LEU A 127 31.62 0.98 -15.58
N VAL A 128 31.50 0.46 -16.80
CA VAL A 128 32.62 -0.12 -17.57
C VAL A 128 32.80 0.66 -18.86
N ARG A 129 34.02 1.10 -19.11
CA ARG A 129 34.43 1.76 -20.36
C ARG A 129 35.50 0.95 -21.07
N LEU A 130 35.27 0.61 -22.34
CA LEU A 130 36.26 -0.02 -23.20
C LEU A 130 37.02 1.04 -23.98
N TYR A 131 38.34 1.07 -23.82
CA TYR A 131 39.24 1.92 -24.56
C TYR A 131 40.11 1.09 -25.51
N LEU A 132 40.51 1.72 -26.61
CA LEU A 132 41.53 1.18 -27.50
C LEU A 132 42.64 2.19 -27.71
N ASP A 133 43.85 1.78 -27.33
CA ASP A 133 45.07 2.52 -27.61
C ASP A 133 45.79 1.93 -28.81
N GLU A 134 46.36 2.80 -29.65
CA GLU A 134 47.12 2.40 -30.82
C GLU A 134 48.59 2.82 -30.67
N ASP A 135 49.52 1.88 -30.82
CA ASP A 135 50.94 2.14 -30.80
C ASP A 135 51.62 1.76 -32.12
N SER A 136 52.13 2.76 -32.83
CA SER A 136 52.79 2.58 -34.13
C SER A 136 54.32 2.71 -34.08
N CYS A 137 54.92 2.93 -32.89
CA CYS A 137 56.37 3.02 -32.76
C CYS A 137 56.94 1.71 -32.17
N GLY A 138 57.95 1.13 -32.84
CA GLY A 138 58.64 -0.07 -32.35
C GLY A 138 59.56 0.20 -31.16
N CYS A 139 59.24 1.16 -30.29
CA CYS A 139 60.09 1.60 -29.17
C CYS A 139 59.22 1.93 -27.94
N LEU A 140 59.15 1.00 -26.99
CA LEU A 140 58.61 1.24 -25.65
C LEU A 140 59.44 2.30 -24.92
N ARG A 141 58.89 3.52 -24.79
CA ARG A 141 58.96 4.46 -23.63
C ARG A 141 58.70 5.90 -24.07
N GLU A 142 57.43 6.23 -24.27
CA GLU A 142 56.79 7.47 -23.80
C GLU A 142 55.35 7.46 -24.33
N VAL A 143 54.39 7.37 -23.41
CA VAL A 143 52.98 7.58 -23.71
C VAL A 143 52.83 9.09 -23.92
N LEU A 144 53.08 9.54 -25.14
CA LEU A 144 52.76 10.90 -25.57
C LEU A 144 51.24 10.95 -25.75
N ALA A 145 50.61 11.70 -24.86
CA ALA A 145 49.18 11.83 -24.67
C ALA A 145 48.46 12.24 -25.97
N ASP A 146 47.78 11.27 -26.59
CA ASP A 146 46.38 11.39 -27.07
C ASP A 146 45.78 9.99 -27.37
N ARG A 147 46.05 9.01 -26.51
CA ARG A 147 45.71 7.59 -26.71
C ARG A 147 44.72 7.13 -25.63
N ASN A 148 43.43 7.12 -25.97
CA ASN A 148 42.34 6.46 -25.22
C ASN A 148 41.05 6.59 -26.05
N ARG A 149 40.96 5.90 -27.20
CA ARG A 149 39.71 5.92 -28.00
C ARG A 149 38.63 5.11 -27.27
N LEU A 150 37.59 5.79 -26.77
CA LEU A 150 36.44 5.13 -26.16
C LEU A 150 35.66 4.36 -27.24
N LEU A 151 35.52 3.05 -27.07
CA LEU A 151 34.77 2.18 -27.98
C LEU A 151 33.35 1.88 -27.50
N ALA A 152 33.19 1.70 -26.19
CA ALA A 152 31.90 1.43 -25.56
C ALA A 152 31.89 1.87 -24.10
N GLU A 153 30.72 2.27 -23.62
CA GLU A 153 30.43 2.56 -22.22
C GLU A 153 29.15 1.82 -21.83
N GLN A 154 29.19 1.06 -20.75
CA GLN A 154 28.04 0.30 -20.25
C GLN A 154 28.01 0.31 -18.72
N ASP A 155 26.85 0.65 -18.16
CA ASP A 155 26.58 0.53 -16.73
C ASP A 155 25.95 -0.84 -16.44
N PHE A 156 26.56 -1.59 -15.51
CA PHE A 156 26.11 -2.90 -15.06
C PHE A 156 25.53 -2.88 -13.64
N THR A 157 25.37 -1.69 -13.03
CA THR A 157 24.74 -1.52 -11.73
C THR A 157 23.34 -2.12 -11.74
N PRO A 158 23.01 -3.06 -10.83
CA PRO A 158 21.68 -3.64 -10.74
C PRO A 158 20.62 -2.55 -10.57
N ALA A 159 19.56 -2.60 -11.37
CA ALA A 159 18.46 -1.66 -11.19
C ALA A 159 17.78 -1.99 -9.86
N VAL A 160 17.53 -0.97 -9.04
CA VAL A 160 16.76 -1.09 -7.81
C VAL A 160 15.39 -0.47 -8.04
N PHE A 161 14.35 -1.22 -7.72
CA PHE A 161 13.00 -0.67 -7.75
C PHE A 161 12.87 0.38 -6.66
N THR A 162 12.47 1.58 -7.04
CA THR A 162 12.21 2.69 -6.11
C THR A 162 10.70 2.93 -6.06
N PRO A 163 10.00 2.44 -5.02
CA PRO A 163 8.55 2.61 -4.93
C PRO A 163 8.19 4.08 -4.76
N HIS A 164 7.28 4.56 -5.60
CA HIS A 164 6.66 5.87 -5.44
C HIS A 164 5.26 5.68 -4.85
N PHE A 165 5.17 5.74 -3.52
CA PHE A 165 3.90 5.63 -2.79
C PHE A 165 3.04 6.88 -3.00
N VAL A 166 1.73 6.69 -3.21
CA VAL A 166 0.77 7.78 -3.38
C VAL A 166 -0.22 7.78 -2.23
N TYR A 167 -0.17 8.82 -1.41
CA TYR A 167 -1.08 9.01 -0.28
C TYR A 167 -2.23 9.92 -0.69
N VAL A 168 -3.46 9.51 -0.40
CA VAL A 168 -4.67 10.24 -0.78
C VAL A 168 -5.18 11.08 0.38
N SER A 169 -5.47 12.35 0.10
CA SER A 169 -6.17 13.21 1.07
C SER A 169 -7.63 12.75 1.19
N PRO A 170 -8.10 12.40 2.40
CA PRO A 170 -9.48 11.99 2.64
C PRO A 170 -10.47 13.12 2.33
N GLN A 171 -11.71 12.76 1.99
CA GLN A 171 -12.77 13.76 1.82
C GLN A 171 -13.06 14.50 3.13
N ALA A 172 -13.28 15.80 3.02
CA ALA A 172 -13.58 16.64 4.17
C ALA A 172 -14.92 16.27 4.80
N GLU A 173 -14.92 15.93 6.08
CA GLU A 173 -16.15 15.74 6.85
C GLU A 173 -16.80 17.12 7.07
N THR A 174 -17.97 17.37 6.45
CA THR A 174 -18.64 18.68 6.55
C THR A 174 -19.05 19.01 7.99
N ARG A 175 -19.42 18.01 8.78
CA ARG A 175 -19.81 18.17 10.19
C ARG A 175 -19.50 16.92 10.98
N LYS A 176 -18.61 17.03 11.97
CA LYS A 176 -18.18 15.92 12.84
C LYS A 176 -19.23 15.53 13.86
N THR A 177 -20.30 14.89 13.38
CA THR A 177 -21.41 14.44 14.22
C THR A 177 -21.04 13.10 14.86
N ARG A 178 -21.22 13.00 16.16
CA ARG A 178 -20.99 11.78 16.95
C ARG A 178 -22.23 11.47 17.79
N HIS A 179 -22.34 10.23 18.20
CA HIS A 179 -23.47 9.74 18.98
C HIS A 179 -22.97 8.93 20.16
N GLU A 180 -23.54 9.20 21.32
CA GLU A 180 -23.39 8.33 22.48
C GLU A 180 -24.73 7.75 22.85
N LYS A 181 -24.74 6.43 23.03
CA LYS A 181 -25.94 5.64 23.27
C LYS A 181 -25.82 4.90 24.59
N GLY A 182 -26.94 4.72 25.26
CA GLY A 182 -27.04 3.84 26.42
C GLY A 182 -28.49 3.54 26.74
N ALA A 183 -28.68 2.70 27.76
CA ALA A 183 -29.99 2.34 28.28
C ALA A 183 -30.06 2.61 29.79
N ALA A 184 -31.24 3.01 30.25
CA ALA A 184 -31.54 3.20 31.67
C ALA A 184 -32.82 2.44 32.03
N TYR A 185 -32.80 1.72 33.15
CA TYR A 185 -33.90 0.87 33.63
C TYR A 185 -34.67 1.58 34.74
N VAL A 186 -35.33 2.69 34.39
CA VAL A 186 -36.04 3.50 35.38
C VAL A 186 -37.29 2.77 35.87
N ASP A 187 -37.30 2.46 37.17
CA ASP A 187 -38.40 1.87 37.91
C ASP A 187 -39.49 2.90 38.20
N PHE A 188 -40.75 2.49 38.01
CA PHE A 188 -41.91 3.30 38.37
C PHE A 188 -42.79 2.56 39.38
N PRO A 189 -43.34 3.25 40.39
CA PRO A 189 -44.38 2.65 41.23
C PRO A 189 -45.56 2.15 40.37
N VAL A 190 -46.27 1.14 40.86
CA VAL A 190 -47.39 0.52 40.13
C VAL A 190 -48.40 1.58 39.68
N ASN A 191 -48.75 1.58 38.39
CA ASN A 191 -49.66 2.54 37.76
C ASN A 191 -49.27 4.03 37.90
N LYS A 192 -48.01 4.32 38.18
CA LYS A 192 -47.45 5.68 38.18
C LYS A 192 -46.45 5.87 37.05
N THR A 193 -46.28 7.13 36.66
CA THR A 193 -45.38 7.57 35.58
C THR A 193 -44.36 8.59 36.08
N ASP A 194 -44.53 9.13 37.30
CA ASP A 194 -43.65 10.16 37.84
C ASP A 194 -42.26 9.60 38.15
N ILE A 195 -41.21 10.31 37.74
CA ILE A 195 -39.82 9.96 38.06
C ILE A 195 -39.56 10.19 39.55
N ARG A 196 -39.05 9.15 40.22
CA ARG A 196 -38.64 9.21 41.63
C ARG A 196 -37.19 8.76 41.76
N PRO A 197 -36.22 9.67 41.91
CA PRO A 197 -34.80 9.31 41.97
C PRO A 197 -34.47 8.33 43.11
N ASP A 198 -35.12 8.46 44.26
CA ASP A 198 -34.89 7.58 45.42
C ASP A 198 -35.72 6.29 45.39
N TYR A 199 -36.49 6.03 44.32
CA TYR A 199 -37.23 4.79 44.19
C TYR A 199 -36.35 3.68 43.62
N ARG A 200 -36.09 2.64 44.42
CA ARG A 200 -35.28 1.48 44.04
C ARG A 200 -33.91 1.92 43.50
N GLY A 201 -33.51 1.42 42.32
CA GLY A 201 -32.24 1.72 41.68
C GLY A 201 -32.24 2.97 40.80
N ASN A 202 -33.30 3.80 40.82
CA ASN A 202 -33.44 4.90 39.87
C ASN A 202 -32.27 5.87 39.90
N ARG A 203 -31.71 6.18 41.07
CA ARG A 203 -30.56 7.08 41.16
C ARG A 203 -29.39 6.63 40.29
N SER A 204 -29.06 5.33 40.30
CA SER A 204 -27.97 4.82 39.45
C SER A 204 -28.33 4.78 37.98
N GLU A 205 -29.59 4.52 37.64
CA GLU A 205 -30.06 4.48 36.25
C GLU A 205 -30.14 5.88 35.63
N LEU A 206 -30.64 6.87 36.37
CA LEU A 206 -30.64 8.28 35.98
C LEU A 206 -29.20 8.81 35.86
N ALA A 207 -28.32 8.45 36.80
CA ALA A 207 -26.91 8.83 36.75
C ALA A 207 -26.21 8.39 35.46
N LYS A 208 -26.64 7.29 34.80
CA LYS A 208 -26.07 6.89 33.50
C LYS A 208 -26.31 7.96 32.44
N ILE A 209 -27.55 8.43 32.32
CA ILE A 209 -27.94 9.48 31.36
C ILE A 209 -27.25 10.80 31.74
N GLU A 210 -27.32 11.15 33.02
CA GLU A 210 -26.76 12.39 33.56
C GLU A 210 -25.25 12.48 33.34
N ASN A 211 -24.50 11.40 33.57
CA ASN A 211 -23.06 11.35 33.35
C ASN A 211 -22.70 11.54 31.86
N THR A 212 -23.47 10.96 30.95
CA THR A 212 -23.27 11.17 29.51
C THR A 212 -23.53 12.61 29.12
N ILE A 213 -24.65 13.21 29.55
CA ILE A 213 -24.97 14.62 29.28
C ILE A 213 -23.89 15.53 29.89
N ASN A 214 -23.49 15.30 31.14
CA ASN A 214 -22.49 16.10 31.85
C ASN A 214 -21.13 16.04 31.16
N ARG A 215 -20.67 14.86 30.72
CA ARG A 215 -19.38 14.74 30.04
C ARG A 215 -19.38 15.49 28.72
N ILE A 216 -20.43 15.36 27.91
CA ILE A 216 -20.54 16.06 26.62
C ILE A 216 -20.69 17.57 26.85
N LYS A 217 -21.54 17.99 27.78
CA LYS A 217 -21.74 19.41 28.11
C LYS A 217 -20.47 20.07 28.69
N GLY A 218 -19.66 19.30 29.42
CA GLY A 218 -18.42 19.76 30.03
C GLY A 218 -17.23 19.85 29.07
N ASP A 219 -17.37 19.31 27.85
CA ASP A 219 -16.33 19.35 26.84
C ASP A 219 -16.48 20.60 25.97
N ALA A 220 -15.48 21.48 25.99
CA ALA A 220 -15.49 22.76 25.28
C ALA A 220 -15.41 22.60 23.75
N ASP A 221 -15.01 21.42 23.25
CA ASP A 221 -14.86 21.15 21.82
C ASP A 221 -16.15 20.64 21.17
N VAL A 222 -17.22 20.42 21.95
CA VAL A 222 -18.44 19.78 21.46
C VAL A 222 -19.70 20.62 21.72
N SER A 223 -20.72 20.38 20.92
CA SER A 223 -22.03 21.02 21.08
C SER A 223 -23.14 20.01 20.86
N ILE A 224 -24.05 19.90 21.84
CA ILE A 224 -25.19 18.98 21.78
C ILE A 224 -26.15 19.41 20.67
N ASN A 225 -26.49 18.48 19.78
CA ASN A 225 -27.44 18.68 18.69
C ASN A 225 -28.86 18.30 19.11
N HIS A 226 -29.01 17.15 19.77
CA HIS A 226 -30.25 16.68 20.35
C HIS A 226 -30.00 15.51 21.31
N ILE A 227 -30.93 15.30 22.23
CA ILE A 227 -30.98 14.17 23.15
C ILE A 227 -32.30 13.44 22.86
N THR A 228 -32.22 12.23 22.33
CA THR A 228 -33.40 11.38 22.10
C THR A 228 -33.54 10.42 23.27
N ILE A 229 -34.74 10.32 23.85
CA ILE A 229 -35.11 9.28 24.79
C ILE A 229 -36.21 8.43 24.14
N LYS A 230 -35.98 7.12 24.02
CA LYS A 230 -36.95 6.14 23.55
C LYS A 230 -37.28 5.16 24.68
N GLY A 231 -38.52 5.19 25.18
CA GLY A 231 -38.96 4.25 26.22
C GLY A 231 -39.67 3.04 25.66
N TYR A 232 -39.51 1.91 26.33
CA TYR A 232 -40.05 0.61 25.94
C TYR A 232 -40.92 0.03 27.06
N ALA A 233 -41.95 -0.72 26.68
CA ALA A 233 -42.64 -1.60 27.62
C ALA A 233 -42.50 -3.06 27.20
N SER A 234 -42.64 -3.95 28.18
CA SER A 234 -42.68 -5.39 27.95
C SER A 234 -44.00 -5.79 27.28
N PRO A 235 -44.02 -6.84 26.42
CA PRO A 235 -45.23 -7.36 25.78
C PRO A 235 -46.08 -8.18 26.76
N GLU A 236 -46.58 -7.52 27.81
CA GLU A 236 -47.50 -8.09 28.80
C GLU A 236 -48.73 -7.20 28.96
N GLY A 237 -49.91 -7.79 29.08
CA GLY A 237 -51.16 -7.01 29.14
C GLY A 237 -51.60 -6.51 27.77
N SER A 238 -52.38 -5.44 27.72
CA SER A 238 -52.90 -4.90 26.46
C SER A 238 -51.96 -3.88 25.83
N TYR A 239 -51.82 -3.95 24.52
CA TYR A 239 -51.05 -3.03 23.70
C TYR A 239 -51.41 -1.56 23.99
N ALA A 240 -52.70 -1.26 24.12
CA ALA A 240 -53.18 0.09 24.43
C ALA A 240 -52.64 0.62 25.77
N ASN A 241 -52.56 -0.23 26.81
CA ASN A 241 -52.00 0.17 28.09
C ASN A 241 -50.47 0.30 28.03
N ASN A 242 -49.81 -0.60 27.31
CA ASN A 242 -48.37 -0.58 27.12
C ASN A 242 -47.92 0.68 26.37
N SER A 243 -48.64 1.04 25.30
CA SER A 243 -48.46 2.29 24.55
C SER A 243 -48.56 3.52 25.45
N ARG A 244 -49.65 3.63 26.23
CA ARG A 244 -49.85 4.73 27.20
C ARG A 244 -48.73 4.80 28.24
N LEU A 245 -48.30 3.66 28.78
CA LEU A 245 -47.25 3.60 29.80
C LEU A 245 -45.89 3.96 29.23
N ALA A 246 -45.52 3.43 28.06
CA ALA A 246 -44.26 3.73 27.40
C ALA A 246 -44.15 5.23 27.08
N GLU A 247 -45.18 5.81 26.46
CA GLU A 247 -45.21 7.25 26.13
C GLU A 247 -45.12 8.12 27.40
N ALA A 248 -45.98 7.87 28.40
CA ALA A 248 -46.07 8.73 29.58
C ALA A 248 -44.82 8.64 30.48
N ARG A 249 -44.20 7.45 30.59
CA ARG A 249 -42.94 7.27 31.34
C ARG A 249 -41.78 7.95 30.63
N THR A 250 -41.70 7.83 29.31
CA THR A 250 -40.68 8.53 28.50
C THR A 250 -40.82 10.04 28.65
N ARG A 251 -42.06 10.56 28.56
CA ARG A 251 -42.34 11.99 28.76
C ARG A 251 -41.88 12.47 30.13
N SER A 252 -42.20 11.70 31.17
CA SER A 252 -41.81 12.03 32.54
C SER A 252 -40.28 12.05 32.72
N LEU A 253 -39.56 11.14 32.04
CA LEU A 253 -38.09 11.14 32.03
C LEU A 253 -37.52 12.35 31.28
N VAL A 254 -38.07 12.70 30.12
CA VAL A 254 -37.68 13.91 29.38
C VAL A 254 -37.92 15.17 30.21
N ASP A 255 -39.07 15.28 30.87
CA ASP A 255 -39.41 16.43 31.70
C ASP A 255 -38.50 16.53 32.94
N TYR A 256 -38.14 15.39 33.55
CA TYR A 256 -37.11 15.33 34.59
C TYR A 256 -35.78 15.87 34.08
N LEU A 257 -35.29 15.38 32.93
CA LEU A 257 -34.01 15.83 32.36
C LEU A 257 -34.01 17.31 31.98
N LYS A 258 -35.12 17.85 31.45
CA LYS A 258 -35.27 19.28 31.16
C LYS A 258 -35.20 20.16 32.41
N LYS A 259 -35.65 19.64 33.55
CA LYS A 259 -35.59 20.35 34.82
C LYS A 259 -34.17 20.34 35.40
N GLU A 260 -33.50 19.19 35.36
CA GLU A 260 -32.13 19.05 35.87
C GLU A 260 -31.11 19.77 34.97
N TYR A 261 -31.36 19.82 33.66
CA TYR A 261 -30.48 20.44 32.68
C TYR A 261 -31.16 21.63 31.99
N PRO A 262 -30.73 22.87 32.26
CA PRO A 262 -31.24 24.07 31.58
C PRO A 262 -30.66 24.16 30.16
N LEU A 263 -31.01 23.20 29.32
CA LEU A 263 -30.76 23.15 27.89
C LEU A 263 -32.02 23.62 27.16
N ASP A 264 -31.87 24.04 25.91
CA ASP A 264 -33.03 24.37 25.07
C ASP A 264 -33.95 23.15 24.96
N ALA A 265 -35.24 23.33 25.29
CA ALA A 265 -36.23 22.27 25.30
C ALA A 265 -36.40 21.60 23.92
N SER A 266 -36.08 22.31 22.84
CA SER A 266 -36.10 21.80 21.45
C SER A 266 -35.03 20.75 21.16
N LEU A 267 -33.98 20.64 22.00
CA LEU A 267 -32.95 19.62 21.87
C LEU A 267 -33.46 18.24 22.31
N PHE A 268 -34.50 18.16 23.14
CA PHE A 268 -35.04 16.89 23.62
C PHE A 268 -36.05 16.32 22.65
N ARG A 269 -35.81 15.08 22.22
CA ARG A 269 -36.70 14.29 21.37
C ARG A 269 -37.25 13.12 22.15
N LEU A 270 -38.55 12.88 22.00
CA LEU A 270 -39.28 11.81 22.66
C LEU A 270 -39.71 10.81 21.59
N ASP A 271 -39.41 9.54 21.84
CA ASP A 271 -39.91 8.41 21.07
C ASP A 271 -40.36 7.30 22.03
N TYR A 272 -41.16 6.34 21.57
CA TYR A 272 -41.55 5.21 22.41
C TYR A 272 -41.90 3.99 21.57
N GLU A 273 -41.60 2.81 22.11
CA GLU A 273 -42.05 1.53 21.59
C GLU A 273 -43.09 0.96 22.57
N PRO A 274 -44.35 0.76 22.14
CA PRO A 274 -45.36 0.17 22.99
C PRO A 274 -44.96 -1.22 23.51
N GLU A 275 -44.31 -2.07 22.70
CA GLU A 275 -43.91 -3.42 23.13
C GLU A 275 -42.58 -3.84 22.51
N ASP A 276 -41.58 -4.13 23.35
CA ASP A 276 -40.23 -4.54 22.93
C ASP A 276 -40.17 -6.00 22.47
N TRP A 277 -40.83 -6.29 21.35
CA TRP A 277 -40.82 -7.61 20.72
C TRP A 277 -39.43 -7.99 20.20
N GLU A 278 -38.62 -7.01 19.76
CA GLU A 278 -37.25 -7.23 19.30
C GLU A 278 -36.34 -7.65 20.47
N GLY A 279 -36.42 -6.96 21.61
CA GLY A 279 -35.73 -7.32 22.84
C GLY A 279 -36.14 -8.70 23.36
N LEU A 280 -37.44 -9.02 23.33
CA LEU A 280 -37.92 -10.36 23.67
C LEU A 280 -37.33 -11.44 22.75
N ARG A 281 -37.34 -11.19 21.44
CA ARG A 281 -36.75 -12.09 20.43
C ARG A 281 -35.27 -12.32 20.70
N ALA A 282 -34.51 -11.24 20.94
CA ALA A 282 -33.08 -11.30 21.21
C ALA A 282 -32.76 -12.10 22.49
N TYR A 283 -33.57 -11.93 23.53
CA TYR A 283 -33.46 -12.71 24.78
C TYR A 283 -33.67 -14.20 24.53
N ILE A 284 -34.75 -14.59 23.86
CA ILE A 284 -35.08 -15.99 23.57
C ILE A 284 -34.05 -16.62 22.64
N ALA A 285 -33.57 -15.88 21.63
CA ALA A 285 -32.55 -16.34 20.70
C ALA A 285 -31.23 -16.69 21.41
N LYS A 286 -30.87 -15.98 22.48
CA LYS A 286 -29.67 -16.28 23.31
C LYS A 286 -29.92 -17.34 24.37
N GLY A 287 -31.17 -17.46 24.84
CA GLY A 287 -31.55 -18.39 25.90
C GLY A 287 -31.68 -19.85 25.46
N SER A 288 -32.04 -20.69 26.44
CA SER A 288 -32.19 -22.14 26.33
C SER A 288 -33.59 -22.63 26.77
N LEU A 289 -34.64 -21.84 26.51
CA LEU A 289 -36.01 -22.26 26.77
C LEU A 289 -36.36 -23.51 25.94
N PRO A 290 -37.07 -24.51 26.50
CA PRO A 290 -37.39 -25.74 25.77
C PRO A 290 -38.13 -25.49 24.45
N GLU A 291 -39.05 -24.52 24.42
CA GLU A 291 -39.89 -24.20 23.26
C GLU A 291 -39.32 -23.06 22.38
N LYS A 292 -38.01 -22.80 22.46
CA LYS A 292 -37.34 -21.66 21.81
C LYS A 292 -37.77 -21.41 20.36
N ASP A 293 -37.69 -22.40 19.48
CA ASP A 293 -37.97 -22.22 18.05
C ASP A 293 -39.45 -21.88 17.78
N ALA A 294 -40.35 -22.46 18.58
CA ALA A 294 -41.78 -22.17 18.49
C ALA A 294 -42.10 -20.76 18.98
N LEU A 295 -41.44 -20.32 20.06
CA LEU A 295 -41.57 -18.96 20.58
C LEU A 295 -41.04 -17.91 19.60
N LEU A 296 -39.88 -18.16 18.98
CA LEU A 296 -39.33 -17.29 17.94
C LEU A 296 -40.28 -17.20 16.73
N SER A 297 -40.84 -18.34 16.30
CA SER A 297 -41.82 -18.37 15.21
C SER A 297 -43.11 -17.59 15.53
N LEU A 298 -43.56 -17.63 16.79
CA LEU A 298 -44.70 -16.83 17.25
C LEU A 298 -44.38 -15.34 17.23
N ILE A 299 -43.20 -14.94 17.69
CA ILE A 299 -42.77 -13.53 17.70
C ILE A 299 -42.62 -12.99 16.29
N ASP A 300 -42.01 -13.77 15.39
CA ASP A 300 -41.78 -13.42 13.98
C ASP A 300 -43.05 -13.53 13.11
N SER A 301 -44.18 -13.99 13.69
CA SER A 301 -45.45 -14.09 12.96
C SER A 301 -46.05 -12.72 12.63
N GLY A 302 -46.92 -12.67 11.62
CA GLY A 302 -47.70 -11.48 11.25
C GLY A 302 -48.93 -11.22 12.13
N LEU A 303 -49.01 -11.81 13.32
CA LEU A 303 -50.12 -11.59 14.25
C LEU A 303 -50.04 -10.20 14.90
N GLU A 304 -51.20 -9.65 15.24
CA GLU A 304 -51.29 -8.45 16.07
C GLU A 304 -50.67 -8.67 17.46
N ALA A 305 -50.12 -7.62 18.06
CA ALA A 305 -49.44 -7.63 19.35
C ALA A 305 -50.23 -8.35 20.46
N ASP A 306 -51.49 -7.96 20.68
CA ASP A 306 -52.36 -8.59 21.68
C ASP A 306 -52.65 -10.08 21.38
N ALA A 307 -52.64 -10.47 20.10
CA ALA A 307 -52.81 -11.88 19.73
C ALA A 307 -51.53 -12.68 20.01
N LYS A 308 -50.35 -12.09 19.78
CA LYS A 308 -49.05 -12.69 20.15
C LYS A 308 -48.93 -12.87 21.65
N GLU A 309 -49.20 -11.84 22.46
CA GLU A 309 -49.17 -11.92 23.93
C GLU A 309 -50.13 -13.00 24.43
N ARG A 310 -51.37 -13.02 23.90
CA ARG A 310 -52.37 -13.99 24.33
C ARG A 310 -51.92 -15.41 24.04
N ARG A 311 -51.43 -15.69 22.82
CA ARG A 311 -50.93 -17.02 22.45
C ARG A 311 -49.70 -17.41 23.29
N LEU A 312 -48.77 -16.48 23.49
CA LEU A 312 -47.59 -16.69 24.34
C LEU A 312 -48.03 -17.10 25.75
N ARG A 313 -49.02 -16.42 26.32
CA ARG A 313 -49.54 -16.68 27.66
C ARG A 313 -50.35 -17.96 27.77
N THR A 314 -51.15 -18.31 26.76
CA THR A 314 -52.06 -19.48 26.82
C THR A 314 -51.42 -20.77 26.34
N GLU A 315 -50.63 -20.73 25.27
CA GLU A 315 -50.02 -21.93 24.66
C GLU A 315 -48.69 -22.29 25.34
N TYR A 316 -47.98 -21.32 25.93
CA TYR A 316 -46.67 -21.51 26.55
C TYR A 316 -46.62 -20.98 28.00
N PRO A 317 -47.49 -21.44 28.92
CA PRO A 317 -47.63 -20.83 30.25
C PRO A 317 -46.36 -20.92 31.13
N GLU A 318 -45.57 -21.98 31.01
CA GLU A 318 -44.32 -22.16 31.76
C GLU A 318 -43.22 -21.22 31.24
N ALA A 319 -43.07 -21.11 29.91
CA ALA A 319 -42.18 -20.15 29.28
C ALA A 319 -42.61 -18.71 29.60
N TYR A 320 -43.91 -18.39 29.52
CA TYR A 320 -44.45 -17.09 29.87
C TYR A 320 -44.13 -16.71 31.32
N ARG A 321 -44.28 -17.63 32.29
CA ARG A 321 -43.92 -17.36 33.69
C ARG A 321 -42.43 -17.08 33.86
N THR A 322 -41.59 -17.77 33.10
CA THR A 322 -40.13 -17.57 33.11
C THR A 322 -39.77 -16.21 32.50
N LEU A 323 -40.37 -15.87 31.35
CA LEU A 323 -40.18 -14.58 30.70
C LEU A 323 -40.68 -13.42 31.57
N LEU A 324 -41.83 -13.57 32.23
CA LEU A 324 -42.39 -12.58 33.14
C LEU A 324 -41.44 -12.27 34.32
N ARG A 325 -40.73 -13.29 34.82
CA ARG A 325 -39.79 -13.14 35.94
C ARG A 325 -38.43 -12.61 35.50
N ASP A 326 -37.89 -13.16 34.43
CA ASP A 326 -36.46 -13.02 34.10
C ASP A 326 -36.19 -12.08 32.91
N CYS A 327 -37.17 -11.89 32.01
CA CYS A 327 -37.01 -11.14 30.77
C CYS A 327 -37.78 -9.82 30.78
N PHE A 328 -39.10 -9.85 31.01
CA PHE A 328 -39.97 -8.69 30.88
C PHE A 328 -39.56 -7.48 31.73
N PRO A 329 -39.02 -7.62 32.96
CA PRO A 329 -38.48 -6.47 33.68
C PRO A 329 -37.34 -5.76 32.93
N ALA A 330 -36.49 -6.50 32.22
CA ALA A 330 -35.39 -5.95 31.42
C ALA A 330 -35.87 -5.38 30.06
N LEU A 331 -37.09 -5.66 29.62
CA LEU A 331 -37.68 -5.03 28.42
C LEU A 331 -38.30 -3.66 28.72
N ARG A 332 -38.39 -3.28 30.01
CA ARG A 332 -38.90 -1.98 30.46
C ARG A 332 -37.73 -1.02 30.66
N HIS A 333 -37.16 -0.57 29.55
CA HIS A 333 -35.99 0.29 29.55
C HIS A 333 -36.24 1.58 28.79
N SER A 334 -35.36 2.55 28.98
CA SER A 334 -35.31 3.80 28.23
C SER A 334 -33.95 3.92 27.58
N ASP A 335 -33.92 3.79 26.25
CA ASP A 335 -32.74 4.07 25.47
C ASP A 335 -32.57 5.58 25.33
N TYR A 336 -31.33 6.03 25.42
CA TYR A 336 -30.98 7.42 25.15
C TYR A 336 -29.89 7.53 24.10
N VAL A 337 -29.99 8.56 23.28
CA VAL A 337 -28.98 8.93 22.28
C VAL A 337 -28.68 10.41 22.42
N VAL A 338 -27.45 10.74 22.78
CA VAL A 338 -26.94 12.12 22.75
C VAL A 338 -26.17 12.30 21.47
N ALA A 339 -26.75 13.05 20.53
CA ALA A 339 -26.08 13.46 19.30
C ALA A 339 -25.38 14.80 19.53
N TYR A 340 -24.11 14.90 19.18
CA TYR A 340 -23.34 16.15 19.32
C TYR A 340 -22.42 16.36 18.13
N THR A 341 -21.98 17.59 17.95
CA THR A 341 -21.02 17.99 16.93
C THR A 341 -19.71 18.35 17.60
N VAL A 342 -18.61 17.80 17.10
CA VAL A 342 -17.26 18.22 17.47
C VAL A 342 -16.82 19.35 16.53
N ARG A 343 -16.28 20.44 17.06
CA ARG A 343 -15.73 21.53 16.24
C ARG A 343 -14.55 21.05 15.40
N GLY A 344 -14.22 21.79 14.33
CA GLY A 344 -12.96 21.60 13.62
C GLY A 344 -11.74 22.00 14.48
N PHE A 345 -10.63 21.31 14.28
CA PHE A 345 -9.34 21.58 14.90
C PHE A 345 -8.34 22.01 13.83
N ASP A 346 -7.47 22.96 14.17
CA ASP A 346 -6.29 23.22 13.35
C ASP A 346 -5.26 22.09 13.50
N VAL A 347 -4.19 22.15 12.69
CA VAL A 347 -3.19 21.07 12.66
C VAL A 347 -2.41 20.94 13.97
N GLU A 348 -2.20 22.03 14.72
CA GLU A 348 -1.44 21.99 15.98
C GLU A 348 -2.29 21.42 17.11
N GLU A 349 -3.56 21.82 17.19
CA GLU A 349 -4.54 21.21 18.09
C GLU A 349 -4.69 19.71 17.78
N ALA A 350 -4.88 19.37 16.50
CA ALA A 350 -5.04 17.99 16.06
C ALA A 350 -3.81 17.13 16.38
N ARG A 351 -2.60 17.67 16.26
CA ARG A 351 -1.35 16.99 16.60
C ARG A 351 -1.25 16.62 18.09
N MET A 352 -1.85 17.43 18.98
CA MET A 352 -1.95 17.10 20.40
C MET A 352 -3.06 16.09 20.68
N LEU A 353 -4.19 16.20 19.99
CA LEU A 353 -5.37 15.37 20.20
C LEU A 353 -5.21 13.95 19.68
N ILE A 354 -4.44 13.74 18.60
CA ILE A 354 -4.32 12.42 17.98
C ILE A 354 -3.78 11.34 18.94
N TRP A 355 -3.04 11.73 19.98
CA TRP A 355 -2.50 10.82 20.99
C TRP A 355 -3.33 10.71 22.26
N LYS A 356 -4.30 11.62 22.46
CA LYS A 356 -5.11 11.73 23.69
C LYS A 356 -6.57 11.37 23.45
N GLU A 357 -7.16 11.97 22.43
CA GLU A 357 -8.57 11.85 22.07
C GLU A 357 -8.76 11.78 20.54
N PRO A 358 -8.12 10.83 19.84
CA PRO A 358 -8.15 10.77 18.38
C PRO A 358 -9.57 10.61 17.81
N GLN A 359 -10.53 10.09 18.58
CA GLN A 359 -11.94 9.98 18.20
C GLN A 359 -12.62 11.33 17.93
N LYS A 360 -12.05 12.45 18.42
CA LYS A 360 -12.52 13.81 18.15
C LYS A 360 -12.11 14.31 16.76
N LEU A 361 -11.07 13.72 16.18
CA LEU A 361 -10.54 14.13 14.89
C LEU A 361 -11.32 13.50 13.75
N SER A 362 -11.48 14.26 12.68
CA SER A 362 -11.82 13.73 11.37
C SER A 362 -10.60 13.07 10.74
N LEU A 363 -10.87 12.20 9.78
CA LEU A 363 -9.83 11.56 9.00
C LEU A 363 -8.97 12.59 8.22
N GLN A 364 -9.55 13.70 7.78
CA GLN A 364 -8.82 14.79 7.12
C GLN A 364 -7.87 15.52 8.08
N GLU A 365 -8.29 15.81 9.31
CA GLU A 365 -7.43 16.43 10.34
C GLU A 365 -6.27 15.48 10.70
N MET A 366 -6.51 14.18 10.81
CA MET A 366 -5.45 13.18 10.99
C MET A 366 -4.47 13.17 9.82
N TYR A 367 -4.98 13.23 8.58
CA TYR A 367 -4.13 13.32 7.39
C TYR A 367 -3.26 14.59 7.41
N ALA A 368 -3.83 15.74 7.79
CA ALA A 368 -3.09 17.00 7.92
C ALA A 368 -1.98 16.88 8.98
N VAL A 369 -2.25 16.22 10.11
CA VAL A 369 -1.22 15.91 11.13
C VAL A 369 -0.11 15.04 10.55
N ALA A 370 -0.44 14.00 9.76
CA ALA A 370 0.57 13.17 9.10
C ALA A 370 1.52 14.03 8.24
N GLN A 371 0.99 15.03 7.50
CA GLN A 371 1.81 15.91 6.65
C GLN A 371 2.80 16.80 7.43
N THR A 372 2.66 16.93 8.75
CA THR A 372 3.64 17.62 9.60
C THR A 372 4.87 16.77 9.93
N TYR A 373 4.79 15.47 9.68
CA TYR A 373 5.88 14.52 9.88
C TYR A 373 6.55 14.16 8.55
N GLY A 374 7.83 13.78 8.60
CA GLY A 374 8.52 13.26 7.43
C GLY A 374 7.91 11.93 6.97
N THR A 375 7.66 11.77 5.67
CA THR A 375 7.13 10.53 5.11
C THR A 375 7.99 9.34 5.55
N GLY A 376 7.33 8.30 6.07
CA GLY A 376 7.98 7.09 6.58
C GLY A 376 8.55 7.19 8.01
N SER A 377 8.43 8.35 8.69
CA SER A 377 8.76 8.43 10.12
C SER A 377 7.83 7.55 10.96
N LYS A 378 8.24 7.26 12.19
CA LYS A 378 7.42 6.48 13.11
C LYS A 378 6.07 7.16 13.37
N GLU A 379 6.09 8.47 13.61
CA GLU A 379 4.91 9.29 13.89
C GLU A 379 3.98 9.34 12.67
N TYR A 380 4.55 9.54 11.47
CA TYR A 380 3.82 9.52 10.21
C TYR A 380 3.03 8.21 10.03
N ASN A 381 3.69 7.08 10.29
CA ASN A 381 3.09 5.76 10.16
C ASN A 381 2.01 5.50 11.21
N GLU A 382 2.26 5.88 12.47
CA GLU A 382 1.35 5.70 13.59
C GLU A 382 0.05 6.53 13.45
N VAL A 383 0.14 7.71 12.81
CA VAL A 383 -1.04 8.52 12.45
C VAL A 383 -1.98 7.70 11.57
N PHE A 384 -1.46 7.04 10.52
CA PHE A 384 -2.30 6.24 9.62
C PHE A 384 -2.83 4.95 10.26
N GLU A 385 -2.07 4.30 11.14
CA GLU A 385 -2.58 3.17 11.93
C GLU A 385 -3.72 3.59 12.87
N THR A 386 -3.62 4.77 13.47
CA THR A 386 -4.71 5.33 14.28
C THR A 386 -5.92 5.68 13.43
N ALA A 387 -5.69 6.25 12.25
CA ALA A 387 -6.74 6.64 11.32
C ALA A 387 -7.54 5.42 10.83
N VAL A 388 -6.88 4.38 10.33
CA VAL A 388 -7.57 3.17 9.85
C VAL A 388 -8.30 2.41 10.96
N ARG A 389 -7.81 2.48 12.21
CA ARG A 389 -8.50 1.89 13.37
C ARG A 389 -9.82 2.61 13.69
N LEU A 390 -9.88 3.93 13.50
CA LEU A 390 -11.08 4.74 13.76
C LEU A 390 -12.02 4.81 12.55
N PHE A 391 -11.48 4.65 11.34
CA PHE A 391 -12.21 4.67 10.07
C PHE A 391 -11.93 3.39 9.26
N PRO A 392 -12.29 2.20 9.77
CA PRO A 392 -11.86 0.91 9.21
C PRO A 392 -12.46 0.56 7.85
N ASP A 393 -13.52 1.25 7.45
CA ASP A 393 -14.24 1.03 6.20
C ASP A 393 -14.02 2.18 5.19
N ASP A 394 -13.22 3.20 5.55
CA ASP A 394 -12.87 4.30 4.64
C ASP A 394 -11.74 3.89 3.67
N GLU A 395 -11.95 4.12 2.38
CA GLU A 395 -11.01 3.70 1.34
C GLU A 395 -9.67 4.43 1.43
N ALA A 396 -9.67 5.74 1.71
CA ALA A 396 -8.45 6.54 1.79
C ALA A 396 -7.65 6.20 3.06
N ALA A 397 -8.32 5.96 4.20
CA ALA A 397 -7.68 5.49 5.42
C ALA A 397 -6.95 4.15 5.18
N ASN A 398 -7.64 3.20 4.56
CA ASN A 398 -7.08 1.88 4.24
C ASN A 398 -5.94 1.98 3.23
N LEU A 399 -6.06 2.79 2.18
CA LEU A 399 -5.00 3.01 1.20
C LEU A 399 -3.73 3.58 1.86
N ASN A 400 -3.88 4.64 2.66
CA ASN A 400 -2.75 5.30 3.31
C ASN A 400 -2.08 4.39 4.36
N ALA A 401 -2.87 3.63 5.12
CA ALA A 401 -2.36 2.62 6.04
C ALA A 401 -1.63 1.48 5.31
N ALA A 402 -2.10 1.05 4.14
CA ALA A 402 -1.40 0.07 3.33
C ALA A 402 -0.01 0.55 2.88
N ASN A 403 0.09 1.80 2.42
CA ASN A 403 1.37 2.41 2.05
C ASN A 403 2.34 2.49 3.25
N SER A 404 1.85 2.93 4.41
CA SER A 404 2.61 2.93 5.67
C SER A 404 3.09 1.53 6.05
N ALA A 405 2.22 0.52 5.98
CA ALA A 405 2.57 -0.87 6.27
C ALA A 405 3.64 -1.42 5.32
N MET A 406 3.56 -1.11 4.01
CA MET A 406 4.58 -1.49 3.04
C MET A 406 5.94 -0.85 3.33
N GLN A 407 5.98 0.42 3.74
CA GLN A 407 7.23 1.08 4.14
C GLN A 407 7.89 0.41 5.36
N ARG A 408 7.09 -0.26 6.19
CA ARG A 408 7.55 -1.04 7.36
C ARG A 408 7.74 -2.53 7.04
N ASN A 409 7.66 -2.92 5.76
CA ASN A 409 7.74 -4.29 5.29
C ASN A 409 6.69 -5.25 5.89
N GLU A 410 5.53 -4.72 6.32
CA GLU A 410 4.41 -5.46 6.89
C GLU A 410 3.40 -5.86 5.80
N LEU A 411 3.84 -6.74 4.89
CA LEU A 411 3.11 -7.02 3.65
C LEU A 411 1.72 -7.64 3.86
N ASP A 412 1.54 -8.47 4.90
CA ASP A 412 0.25 -9.08 5.21
C ASP A 412 -0.78 -8.05 5.71
N ARG A 413 -0.33 -7.05 6.47
CA ARG A 413 -1.17 -5.94 6.90
C ARG A 413 -1.53 -5.04 5.74
N ALA A 414 -0.55 -4.70 4.90
CA ALA A 414 -0.78 -3.92 3.69
C ALA A 414 -1.82 -4.61 2.78
N GLU A 415 -1.70 -5.91 2.57
CA GLU A 415 -2.67 -6.68 1.78
C GLU A 415 -4.08 -6.64 2.39
N ASN A 416 -4.20 -6.77 3.71
CA ASN A 416 -5.49 -6.70 4.39
C ASN A 416 -6.13 -5.31 4.28
N TYR A 417 -5.37 -4.24 4.44
CA TYR A 417 -5.87 -2.88 4.23
C TYR A 417 -6.31 -2.66 2.77
N LEU A 418 -5.54 -3.15 1.80
CA LEU A 418 -5.88 -3.03 0.37
C LEU A 418 -7.17 -3.76 -0.04
N LYS A 419 -7.71 -4.68 0.78
CA LYS A 419 -9.05 -5.27 0.53
C LYS A 419 -10.18 -4.24 0.68
N ARG A 420 -9.93 -3.14 1.40
CA ARG A 420 -10.91 -2.09 1.71
C ARG A 420 -10.51 -0.72 1.15
N ALA A 421 -9.44 -0.66 0.34
CA ALA A 421 -8.92 0.58 -0.23
C ALA A 421 -9.61 1.01 -1.56
N GLY A 422 -10.72 0.37 -1.92
CA GLY A 422 -11.40 0.59 -3.20
C GLY A 422 -10.52 0.24 -4.41
N ASP A 423 -10.91 0.74 -5.58
CA ASP A 423 -10.23 0.46 -6.85
C ASP A 423 -9.67 1.72 -7.52
N SER A 424 -9.39 2.80 -6.78
CA SER A 424 -8.81 4.02 -7.35
C SER A 424 -7.48 3.77 -8.06
N GLY A 425 -7.03 4.70 -8.91
CA GLY A 425 -5.72 4.56 -9.58
C GLY A 425 -4.56 4.51 -8.57
N GLU A 426 -4.68 5.25 -7.47
CA GLU A 426 -3.73 5.25 -6.36
C GLU A 426 -3.74 3.92 -5.61
N ALA A 427 -4.92 3.31 -5.41
CA ALA A 427 -5.03 1.97 -4.85
C ALA A 427 -4.44 0.89 -5.76
N LEU A 428 -4.54 1.06 -7.09
CA LEU A 428 -3.84 0.20 -8.05
C LEU A 428 -2.32 0.36 -7.97
N ILE A 429 -1.79 1.58 -7.79
CA ILE A 429 -0.35 1.79 -7.54
C ILE A 429 0.09 1.04 -6.28
N ALA A 430 -0.65 1.19 -5.17
CA ALA A 430 -0.32 0.49 -3.92
C ALA A 430 -0.33 -1.04 -4.09
N ARG A 431 -1.29 -1.60 -4.83
CA ARG A 431 -1.32 -3.03 -5.18
C ARG A 431 -0.13 -3.44 -6.07
N GLY A 432 0.28 -2.58 -7.00
CA GLY A 432 1.45 -2.82 -7.84
C GLY A 432 2.75 -2.86 -7.04
N ILE A 433 2.92 -1.94 -6.09
CA ILE A 433 4.08 -1.94 -5.18
C ILE A 433 4.06 -3.19 -4.29
N LEU A 434 2.92 -3.55 -3.70
CA LEU A 434 2.79 -4.76 -2.90
C LEU A 434 3.14 -6.02 -3.71
N ALA A 435 2.64 -6.12 -4.94
CA ALA A 435 2.94 -7.24 -5.84
C ALA A 435 4.45 -7.32 -6.12
N TYR A 436 5.10 -6.19 -6.40
CA TYR A 436 6.56 -6.15 -6.56
C TYR A 436 7.29 -6.62 -5.30
N MET A 437 6.89 -6.14 -4.12
CA MET A 437 7.50 -6.55 -2.83
C MET A 437 7.31 -8.03 -2.53
N LYS A 438 6.23 -8.63 -3.04
CA LYS A 438 5.98 -10.09 -3.02
C LYS A 438 6.65 -10.85 -4.18
N ASN A 439 7.51 -10.18 -4.96
CA ASN A 439 8.26 -10.70 -6.12
C ASN A 439 7.36 -11.19 -7.28
N ASP A 440 6.13 -10.66 -7.39
CA ASP A 440 5.20 -10.90 -8.49
C ASP A 440 5.28 -9.74 -9.51
N LEU A 441 6.29 -9.80 -10.38
CA LEU A 441 6.61 -8.72 -11.33
C LEU A 441 5.54 -8.55 -12.42
N GLU A 442 4.84 -9.62 -12.77
CA GLU A 442 3.78 -9.59 -13.79
C GLU A 442 2.53 -8.88 -13.25
N LYS A 443 2.10 -9.21 -12.02
CA LYS A 443 1.00 -8.48 -11.38
C LYS A 443 1.37 -7.04 -11.11
N ALA A 444 2.60 -6.77 -10.66
CA ALA A 444 3.06 -5.40 -10.45
C ALA A 444 2.91 -4.55 -11.72
N GLU A 445 3.40 -5.07 -12.86
CA GLU A 445 3.29 -4.39 -14.16
C GLU A 445 1.83 -4.18 -14.56
N SER A 446 0.99 -5.22 -14.42
CA SER A 446 -0.44 -5.13 -14.73
C SER A 446 -1.13 -4.02 -13.94
N TYR A 447 -0.88 -3.95 -12.63
CA TYR A 447 -1.46 -2.91 -11.78
C TYR A 447 -0.97 -1.51 -12.15
N PHE A 448 0.33 -1.32 -12.41
CA PHE A 448 0.85 -0.01 -12.83
C PHE A 448 0.28 0.44 -14.17
N ARG A 449 0.13 -0.47 -15.15
CA ARG A 449 -0.53 -0.14 -16.43
C ARG A 449 -2.00 0.23 -16.26
N GLN A 450 -2.73 -0.47 -15.38
CA GLN A 450 -4.11 -0.10 -15.07
C GLN A 450 -4.20 1.27 -14.38
N ALA A 451 -3.28 1.59 -13.46
CA ALA A 451 -3.22 2.91 -12.83
C ALA A 451 -2.89 4.02 -13.85
N GLN A 452 -1.99 3.76 -14.80
CA GLN A 452 -1.65 4.65 -15.90
C GLN A 452 -2.87 4.95 -16.79
N GLN A 453 -3.67 3.94 -17.11
CA GLN A 453 -4.93 4.10 -17.87
C GLN A 453 -5.96 4.95 -17.12
N ARG A 454 -5.89 5.00 -15.78
CA ARG A 454 -6.71 5.87 -14.94
C ARG A 454 -6.12 7.28 -14.74
N GLY A 455 -4.99 7.59 -15.38
CA GLY A 455 -4.42 8.93 -15.41
C GLY A 455 -3.58 9.31 -14.18
N VAL A 456 -3.19 8.34 -13.34
CA VAL A 456 -2.31 8.63 -12.19
C VAL A 456 -0.85 8.68 -12.65
N LYS A 457 -0.23 9.86 -12.55
CA LYS A 457 1.10 10.15 -13.13
C LYS A 457 2.20 9.30 -12.50
N GLU A 458 2.10 9.02 -11.20
CA GLU A 458 3.05 8.22 -10.44
C GLU A 458 3.10 6.76 -10.90
N ALA A 459 2.12 6.31 -11.69
CA ALA A 459 2.16 5.01 -12.34
C ALA A 459 3.33 4.91 -13.34
N ASP A 460 3.67 6.00 -14.04
CA ASP A 460 4.77 6.02 -15.01
C ASP A 460 6.12 5.77 -14.32
N SER A 461 6.38 6.45 -13.19
CA SER A 461 7.62 6.29 -12.42
C SER A 461 7.78 4.88 -11.87
N ASN A 462 6.70 4.31 -11.32
CA ASN A 462 6.73 2.94 -10.82
C ASN A 462 6.91 1.93 -11.97
N LEU A 463 6.23 2.12 -13.11
CA LEU A 463 6.35 1.24 -14.27
C LEU A 463 7.77 1.29 -14.88
N ASP A 464 8.35 2.47 -15.07
CA ASP A 464 9.72 2.62 -15.58
C ASP A 464 10.74 1.94 -14.65
N SER A 465 10.63 2.20 -13.34
CA SER A 465 11.49 1.55 -12.35
C SER A 465 11.37 0.02 -12.41
N LEU A 466 10.15 -0.52 -12.52
CA LEU A 466 9.92 -1.95 -12.66
C LEU A 466 10.52 -2.53 -13.95
N LEU A 467 10.34 -1.85 -15.08
CA LEU A 467 10.84 -2.32 -16.38
C LEU A 467 12.37 -2.37 -16.41
N ARG A 468 13.05 -1.41 -15.78
CA ARG A 468 14.51 -1.45 -15.59
C ARG A 468 14.95 -2.66 -14.76
N VAL A 469 14.23 -2.97 -13.68
CA VAL A 469 14.51 -4.18 -12.87
C VAL A 469 14.29 -5.46 -13.68
N LYS A 470 13.24 -5.53 -14.50
CA LYS A 470 12.98 -6.67 -15.38
C LYS A 470 14.05 -6.84 -16.44
N ALA A 471 14.52 -5.75 -17.04
CA ALA A 471 15.58 -5.77 -18.05
C ALA A 471 16.95 -6.23 -17.48
N ASN A 472 17.22 -5.99 -16.20
CA ASN A 472 18.49 -6.35 -15.54
C ASN A 472 18.48 -7.73 -14.87
N LYS A 473 17.32 -8.43 -14.80
CA LYS A 473 17.20 -9.80 -14.27
C LYS A 473 17.50 -10.89 -15.32
N TYR A 474 17.57 -10.52 -16.60
CA TYR A 474 17.93 -11.38 -17.74
C TYR A 474 19.13 -10.77 -18.47
#